data_AF-A0A962T254-F1
#
_entry.id   AF-A0A962T254-F1
#
_cell.length_a   1.000
_cell.length_b   1.000
_cell.length_c   1.000
_cell.angle_alpha   90.00
_cell.angle_beta   90.00
_cell.angle_gamma   90.00
#
_symmetry.space_group_name_H-M   'P 1'
#
loop_
_entity.id
_entity.type
_entity.pdbx_description
1 polymer ?
#
loop_
_entity_poly.entity_id
_entity_poly.type
_entity_poly.pdbx_seq_one_letter_code
_entity_poly.pdbx_strand_id
1 'polypeptide(L)'
;MGRKSLSILLALVTLLLLVGGCGESADKTQPTAPSGASTSSTPVTQPAPVPTVALVMKTLTNPFFVDMEKGAREAKQELGIELQVKTAAQETSIEQQIQIVEELIHAKIDALVIAPGDSLELIPVLKKAQDAGIEVINIDNRLDPEYSTRLHLRPIPFISVDNEQGAYT
;
A
#
# COMPACT_ATOMS: atom_id res chain seq x y z
N MET A 1 -28.12 -10.53 -48.40
CA MET A 1 -28.20 -11.75 -49.23
C MET A 1 -26.86 -12.49 -49.09
N GLY A 2 -26.87 -13.74 -48.61
CA GLY A 2 -25.70 -14.64 -48.37
C GLY A 2 -25.11 -14.51 -46.95
N ARG A 3 -25.31 -15.38 -45.94
CA ARG A 3 -25.38 -16.85 -45.80
C ARG A 3 -24.13 -17.52 -46.41
N LYS A 4 -23.22 -18.15 -45.66
CA LYS A 4 -23.31 -19.43 -44.91
C LYS A 4 -22.00 -19.55 -44.08
N SER A 5 -21.96 -19.82 -42.77
CA SER A 5 -22.09 -21.12 -42.06
C SER A 5 -21.04 -22.18 -42.45
N LEU A 6 -20.41 -22.80 -41.42
CA LEU A 6 -19.82 -24.17 -41.28
C LEU A 6 -18.37 -24.12 -40.71
N SER A 7 -18.11 -24.30 -39.40
CA SER A 7 -18.22 -25.47 -38.49
C SER A 7 -17.09 -26.51 -38.60
N ILE A 8 -16.64 -27.01 -37.43
CA ILE A 8 -15.88 -28.26 -37.12
C ILE A 8 -14.35 -28.07 -37.13
N LEU A 9 -13.59 -28.26 -36.02
CA LEU A 9 -13.32 -29.57 -35.40
C LEU A 9 -12.83 -29.48 -33.93
N LEU A 10 -13.43 -30.38 -33.15
CA LEU A 10 -13.24 -30.84 -31.78
C LEU A 10 -11.85 -31.44 -31.47
N ALA A 11 -11.27 -31.14 -30.30
CA ALA A 11 -10.36 -32.07 -29.61
C ALA A 11 -10.46 -31.89 -28.08
N LEU A 12 -10.99 -32.93 -27.43
CA LEU A 12 -11.13 -33.11 -25.98
C LEU A 12 -9.77 -33.09 -25.28
N VAL A 13 -9.67 -32.39 -24.15
CA VAL A 13 -8.72 -32.73 -23.08
C VAL A 13 -9.47 -32.72 -21.75
N THR A 14 -9.96 -33.89 -21.37
CA THR A 14 -10.42 -34.20 -20.01
C THR A 14 -9.20 -34.56 -19.16
N LEU A 15 -8.94 -33.81 -18.09
CA LEU A 15 -8.00 -34.21 -17.03
C LEU A 15 -8.73 -34.24 -15.69
N LEU A 16 -9.12 -35.45 -15.31
CA LEU A 16 -9.67 -35.84 -14.02
C LEU A 16 -8.49 -36.23 -13.11
N LEU A 17 -8.31 -35.56 -11.97
CA LEU A 17 -7.39 -35.99 -10.92
C LEU A 17 -8.13 -36.01 -9.57
N LEU A 18 -8.73 -37.16 -9.28
CA LEU A 18 -9.05 -37.63 -7.94
C LEU A 18 -7.87 -38.46 -7.46
N VAL A 19 -7.17 -37.99 -6.42
CA VAL A 19 -6.29 -38.86 -5.63
C VAL A 19 -6.95 -39.04 -4.26
N GLY A 20 -7.55 -40.21 -4.08
CA GLY A 20 -7.79 -40.76 -2.75
C GLY A 20 -6.49 -41.35 -2.20
N GLY A 21 -6.23 -41.11 -0.92
CA GLY A 21 -5.21 -41.81 -0.14
C GLY A 21 -5.86 -42.36 1.12
N CYS A 22 -6.00 -43.69 1.20
CA CYS A 22 -6.48 -44.44 2.35
C CYS A 22 -5.70 -45.76 2.45
N GLY A 23 -5.35 -46.18 3.67
CA GLY A 23 -4.78 -47.49 4.02
C GLY A 23 -3.25 -47.48 4.19
N GLU A 24 -2.62 -48.06 5.22
CA GLU A 24 -3.03 -49.13 6.15
C GLU A 24 -2.14 -49.10 7.40
N SER A 25 -2.73 -49.47 8.54
CA SER A 25 -2.10 -49.68 9.85
C SER A 25 -1.29 -50.98 9.91
N ALA A 26 -0.15 -50.99 10.61
CA ALA A 26 0.37 -52.20 11.27
C ALA A 26 1.30 -51.84 12.45
N ASP A 27 0.70 -51.90 13.63
CA ASP A 27 1.19 -52.31 14.96
C ASP A 27 2.68 -52.63 15.15
N LYS A 28 3.31 -51.93 16.10
CA LYS A 28 4.31 -52.52 17.02
C LYS A 28 4.29 -51.78 18.37
N THR A 29 3.60 -52.44 19.30
CA THR A 29 3.77 -52.52 20.76
C THR A 29 4.79 -51.59 21.47
N GLN A 30 4.23 -50.86 22.45
CA GLN A 30 4.78 -50.10 23.61
C GLN A 30 6.05 -50.68 24.29
N PRO A 31 6.85 -49.85 25.01
CA PRO A 31 6.52 -49.56 26.42
C PRO A 31 6.61 -48.09 26.85
N THR A 32 5.76 -47.78 27.83
CA THR A 32 5.48 -46.52 28.52
C THR A 32 6.65 -46.04 29.38
N ALA A 33 6.98 -44.75 29.29
CA ALA A 33 7.65 -43.99 30.35
C ALA A 33 6.99 -42.60 30.45
N PRO A 34 6.49 -42.17 31.63
CA PRO A 34 5.94 -40.83 31.79
C PRO A 34 7.08 -39.86 32.08
N SER A 35 7.57 -39.17 31.06
CA SER A 35 8.42 -37.99 31.26
C SER A 35 7.60 -36.75 30.99
N GLY A 36 6.97 -36.25 32.05
CA GLY A 36 6.37 -34.93 32.10
C GLY A 36 7.48 -33.88 32.07
N ALA A 37 8.08 -33.66 30.90
CA ALA A 37 8.84 -32.46 30.63
C ALA A 37 7.84 -31.42 30.13
N SER A 38 7.33 -30.60 31.05
CA SER A 38 6.73 -29.32 30.72
C SER A 38 7.80 -28.46 30.05
N THR A 39 7.90 -28.55 28.74
CA THR A 39 8.70 -27.65 27.92
C THR A 39 8.01 -26.28 28.03
N SER A 40 8.48 -25.47 28.97
CA SER A 40 8.17 -24.05 29.03
C SER A 40 8.67 -23.42 27.74
N SER A 41 7.78 -23.33 26.76
CA SER A 41 7.96 -22.51 25.57
C SER A 41 8.07 -21.06 26.04
N THR A 42 9.30 -20.56 26.14
CA THR A 42 9.55 -19.12 26.20
C THR A 42 8.85 -18.50 24.99
N PRO A 43 8.01 -17.47 25.17
CA PRO A 43 7.43 -16.77 24.03
C PRO A 43 8.60 -16.21 23.22
N VAL A 44 8.74 -16.66 21.99
CA VAL A 44 9.63 -16.02 21.04
C VAL A 44 8.96 -14.68 20.73
N THR A 45 9.42 -13.61 21.36
CA THR A 45 8.96 -12.25 21.05
C THR A 45 9.31 -12.00 19.58
N GLN A 46 8.33 -12.17 18.72
CA GLN A 46 8.46 -11.86 17.30
C GLN A 46 8.70 -10.34 17.19
N PRO A 47 9.73 -9.89 16.47
CA PRO A 47 9.96 -8.46 16.27
C PRO A 47 8.69 -7.81 15.74
N ALA A 48 8.36 -6.61 16.23
CA ALA A 48 7.25 -5.84 15.70
C ALA A 48 7.44 -5.63 14.19
N PRO A 49 6.37 -5.70 13.38
CA PRO A 49 6.46 -5.42 11.95
C PRO A 49 7.07 -4.04 11.67
N VAL A 50 7.96 -3.95 10.69
CA VAL A 50 8.51 -2.68 10.22
C VAL A 50 7.45 -1.95 9.39
N PRO A 51 7.04 -0.72 9.75
CA PRO A 51 6.05 0.02 8.99
C PRO A 51 6.53 0.35 7.57
N THR A 52 5.65 0.22 6.59
CA THR A 52 5.86 0.62 5.20
C THR A 52 5.17 1.96 4.94
N VAL A 53 5.97 2.99 4.67
CA VAL A 53 5.52 4.35 4.36
C VAL A 53 5.78 4.64 2.89
N ALA A 54 4.84 5.31 2.22
CA ALA A 54 5.05 5.83 0.88
C ALA A 54 5.10 7.36 0.88
N LEU A 55 6.08 7.91 0.17
CA LEU A 55 6.18 9.32 -0.19
C LEU A 55 5.74 9.48 -1.66
N VAL A 56 4.68 10.23 -1.91
CA VAL A 56 4.17 10.51 -3.26
C VAL A 56 4.37 11.99 -3.59
N MET A 57 5.35 12.26 -4.45
CA MET A 57 5.68 13.61 -4.91
C MET A 57 4.93 13.95 -6.21
N LYS A 58 4.58 15.23 -6.39
CA LYS A 58 3.97 15.73 -7.63
C LYS A 58 4.95 15.79 -8.79
N THR A 59 6.24 15.99 -8.50
CA THR A 59 7.33 15.91 -9.46
C THR A 59 8.67 15.84 -8.74
N LEU A 60 9.72 15.45 -9.45
CA LEU A 60 11.12 15.59 -9.02
C LEU A 60 11.96 16.42 -10.02
N THR A 61 11.30 17.12 -10.96
CA THR A 61 11.99 18.00 -11.91
C THR A 61 12.39 19.34 -11.28
N ASN A 62 11.79 19.68 -10.14
CA ASN A 62 12.13 20.84 -9.32
C ASN A 62 13.08 20.42 -8.18
N PRO A 63 14.25 21.07 -8.01
CA PRO A 63 15.20 20.78 -6.94
C PRO A 63 14.59 20.76 -5.52
N PHE A 64 13.58 21.59 -5.27
CA PHE A 64 12.90 21.60 -3.96
C PHE A 64 12.33 20.23 -3.58
N PHE A 65 11.70 19.51 -4.51
CA PHE A 65 11.15 18.17 -4.24
C PHE A 65 12.23 17.09 -4.18
N VAL A 66 13.39 17.31 -4.83
CA VAL A 66 14.55 16.42 -4.70
C VAL A 66 15.12 16.50 -3.28
N ASP A 67 15.24 17.71 -2.73
CA ASP A 67 15.70 17.90 -1.35
C ASP A 67 14.70 17.31 -0.33
N MET A 68 13.40 17.42 -0.61
CA MET A 68 12.35 16.79 0.19
C MET A 68 12.45 15.27 0.20
N GLU A 69 12.70 14.64 -0.96
CA GLU A 69 12.98 13.19 -1.03
C GLU A 69 14.22 12.81 -0.23
N LYS A 70 15.30 13.59 -0.32
CA LYS A 70 16.53 13.36 0.43
C LYS A 70 16.25 13.35 1.94
N GLY A 71 15.51 14.35 2.45
CA GLY A 71 15.11 14.40 3.85
C GLY A 71 14.26 13.19 4.27
N ALA A 72 13.34 12.72 3.43
CA ALA A 72 12.56 11.52 3.71
C ALA A 72 13.45 10.26 3.76
N ARG A 73 14.47 10.15 2.90
CA ARG A 73 15.42 9.03 2.93
C ARG A 73 16.33 9.06 4.15
N GLU A 74 16.69 10.23 4.65
CA GLU A 74 17.40 10.39 5.92
C GLU A 74 16.51 9.92 7.09
N ALA A 75 15.26 10.39 7.15
CA ALA A 75 14.28 9.95 8.15
C ALA A 75 14.03 8.43 8.12
N LYS A 76 14.06 7.80 6.93
CA LYS A 76 14.00 6.33 6.80
C LYS A 76 15.07 5.66 7.66
N GLN A 77 16.32 6.12 7.56
CA GLN A 77 17.46 5.52 8.27
C GLN A 77 17.36 5.75 9.78
N GLU A 78 16.94 6.95 10.19
CA GLU A 78 16.82 7.31 11.60
C GLU A 78 15.69 6.55 12.31
N LEU A 79 14.56 6.36 11.63
CA LEU A 79 13.36 5.75 12.20
C LEU A 79 13.28 4.23 11.98
N GLY A 80 14.13 3.67 11.12
CA GLY A 80 14.14 2.23 10.82
C GLY A 80 12.87 1.74 10.12
N ILE A 81 12.24 2.57 9.29
CA ILE A 81 11.03 2.24 8.53
C ILE A 81 11.37 1.78 7.11
N GLU A 82 10.41 1.15 6.42
CA GLU A 82 10.47 1.01 4.96
C GLU A 82 9.86 2.22 4.27
N LEU A 83 10.56 2.75 3.27
CA LEU A 83 10.13 3.91 2.49
C LEU A 83 10.05 3.57 1.01
N GLN A 84 8.88 3.77 0.42
CA GLN A 84 8.68 3.80 -1.03
C GLN A 84 8.57 5.25 -1.50
N VAL A 85 9.40 5.66 -2.45
CA VAL A 85 9.26 6.98 -3.09
C VAL A 85 8.65 6.78 -4.46
N LYS A 86 7.56 7.51 -4.73
CA LYS A 86 6.85 7.53 -6.01
C LYS A 86 6.69 8.97 -6.45
N THR A 87 6.79 9.21 -7.75
CA THR A 87 6.61 10.55 -8.33
C THR A 87 5.77 10.46 -9.58
N ALA A 88 4.92 11.47 -9.79
CA ALA A 88 4.36 11.71 -11.11
C ALA A 88 5.42 12.35 -12.03
N ALA A 89 5.20 12.29 -13.34
CA ALA A 89 6.15 12.78 -14.34
C ALA A 89 6.29 14.31 -14.32
N GLN A 90 5.16 15.01 -14.12
CA GLN A 90 5.08 16.47 -14.06
C GLN A 90 4.07 16.86 -12.98
N GLU A 91 4.15 18.09 -12.48
CA GLU A 91 3.23 18.58 -11.44
C GLU A 91 1.75 18.47 -11.85
N THR A 92 1.46 18.62 -13.13
CA THR A 92 0.12 18.54 -13.73
C THR A 92 -0.32 17.11 -14.08
N SER A 93 0.51 16.10 -13.82
CA SER A 93 0.19 14.68 -14.09
C SER A 93 -0.70 14.10 -12.99
N ILE A 94 -1.83 14.75 -12.73
CA ILE A 94 -2.75 14.46 -11.62
C ILE A 94 -3.28 13.02 -11.68
N GLU A 95 -3.74 12.58 -12.86
CA GLU A 95 -4.23 11.23 -13.09
C GLU A 95 -3.17 10.15 -12.78
N GLN A 96 -1.90 10.42 -13.11
CA GLN A 96 -0.81 9.51 -12.77
C GLN A 96 -0.59 9.45 -11.25
N GLN A 97 -0.72 10.58 -10.56
CA GLN A 97 -0.62 10.62 -9.10
C GLN A 97 -1.77 9.83 -8.45
N ILE A 98 -2.99 9.92 -9.01
CA ILE A 98 -4.14 9.12 -8.57
C ILE A 98 -3.86 7.62 -8.74
N GLN A 99 -3.34 7.20 -9.90
CA GLN A 99 -2.99 5.81 -10.17
C GLN A 99 -1.93 5.27 -9.22
N ILE A 100 -0.90 6.07 -8.91
CA ILE A 100 0.11 5.73 -7.91
C ILE A 100 -0.55 5.48 -6.54
N VAL A 101 -1.51 6.31 -6.11
CA VAL A 101 -2.20 6.11 -4.84
C VAL A 101 -3.04 4.82 -4.85
N GLU A 102 -3.76 4.53 -5.94
CA GLU A 102 -4.49 3.25 -6.07
C GLU A 102 -3.56 2.03 -5.97
N GLU A 103 -2.39 2.07 -6.62
CA GLU A 103 -1.37 1.02 -6.50
C GLU A 103 -0.89 0.83 -5.06
N LEU A 104 -0.68 1.92 -4.33
CA LEU A 104 -0.25 1.90 -2.93
C LEU A 104 -1.35 1.38 -1.99
N ILE A 105 -2.61 1.67 -2.29
CA ILE A 105 -3.77 1.08 -1.61
C ILE A 105 -3.76 -0.44 -1.80
N HIS A 106 -3.58 -0.91 -3.03
CA HIS A 106 -3.47 -2.34 -3.33
C HIS A 106 -2.27 -3.01 -2.66
N ALA A 107 -1.15 -2.29 -2.55
CA ALA A 107 0.05 -2.74 -1.85
C ALA A 107 -0.11 -2.76 -0.32
N LYS A 108 -1.20 -2.19 0.23
CA LYS A 108 -1.51 -2.15 1.67
C LYS A 108 -0.37 -1.56 2.51
N ILE A 109 0.15 -0.41 2.09
CA ILE A 109 1.10 0.36 2.90
C ILE A 109 0.44 0.84 4.20
N ASP A 110 1.24 1.17 5.21
CA ASP A 110 0.72 1.62 6.51
C ASP A 110 0.42 3.14 6.50
N ALA A 111 1.24 3.93 5.81
CA ALA A 111 1.06 5.38 5.75
C ALA A 111 1.47 5.99 4.40
N LEU A 112 0.73 7.00 3.96
CA LEU A 112 0.93 7.80 2.76
C LEU A 112 1.23 9.25 3.12
N VAL A 113 2.41 9.72 2.74
CA VAL A 113 2.80 11.13 2.77
C VAL A 113 2.73 11.67 1.34
N ILE A 114 1.90 12.68 1.08
CA ILE A 114 1.64 13.16 -0.28
C ILE A 114 1.76 14.68 -0.40
N ALA A 115 2.51 15.12 -1.42
CA ALA A 115 2.46 16.48 -1.95
C ALA A 115 1.53 16.49 -3.17
N PRO A 116 0.25 16.90 -3.01
CA PRO A 116 -0.73 16.77 -4.08
C PRO A 116 -0.45 17.78 -5.20
N GLY A 117 -0.59 17.33 -6.45
CA GLY A 117 -0.54 18.20 -7.63
C GLY A 117 -1.77 19.09 -7.77
N ASP A 118 -2.92 18.64 -7.25
CA ASP A 118 -4.20 19.38 -7.25
C ASP A 118 -4.89 19.26 -5.88
N SER A 119 -5.57 20.32 -5.43
CA SER A 119 -6.18 20.40 -4.09
C SER A 119 -7.51 19.64 -3.97
N LEU A 120 -8.14 19.26 -5.08
CA LEU A 120 -9.47 18.65 -5.13
C LEU A 120 -9.45 17.23 -5.71
N GLU A 121 -8.77 17.03 -6.83
CA GLU A 121 -8.85 15.79 -7.63
C GLU A 121 -8.28 14.56 -6.91
N LEU A 122 -7.37 14.76 -5.95
CA LEU A 122 -6.79 13.67 -5.16
C LEU A 122 -7.69 13.26 -3.98
N ILE A 123 -8.60 14.11 -3.54
CA ILE A 123 -9.41 13.87 -2.33
C ILE A 123 -10.19 12.53 -2.41
N PRO A 124 -10.86 12.18 -3.53
CA PRO A 124 -11.57 10.91 -3.63
C PRO A 124 -10.69 9.66 -3.45
N VAL A 125 -9.47 9.64 -4.02
CA VAL A 125 -8.57 8.49 -3.86
C VAL A 125 -7.93 8.46 -2.47
N LEU A 126 -7.67 9.63 -1.87
CA LEU A 126 -7.18 9.71 -0.48
C LEU A 126 -8.24 9.23 0.52
N LYS A 127 -9.53 9.46 0.25
CA LYS A 127 -10.62 8.85 1.03
C LYS A 127 -10.57 7.33 0.96
N LYS A 128 -10.36 6.75 -0.23
CA LYS A 128 -10.19 5.29 -0.38
C LYS A 128 -8.99 4.77 0.41
N ALA A 129 -7.87 5.51 0.42
CA ALA A 129 -6.71 5.16 1.23
C ALA A 129 -7.04 5.14 2.73
N GLN A 130 -7.73 6.17 3.24
CA GLN A 130 -8.17 6.20 4.64
C GLN A 130 -9.14 5.07 4.97
N ASP A 131 -10.05 4.72 4.06
CA ASP A 131 -11.01 3.62 4.22
C ASP A 131 -10.33 2.25 4.21
N ALA A 132 -9.21 2.13 3.50
CA ALA A 132 -8.35 0.95 3.53
C ALA A 132 -7.47 0.86 4.79
N GLY A 133 -7.60 1.82 5.72
CA GLY A 133 -6.83 1.87 6.97
C GLY A 133 -5.45 2.52 6.84
N ILE A 134 -5.16 3.17 5.71
CA ILE A 134 -3.89 3.86 5.48
C ILE A 134 -3.95 5.24 6.13
N GLU A 135 -2.93 5.57 6.92
CA GLU A 135 -2.79 6.91 7.48
C GLU A 135 -2.30 7.88 6.39
N VAL A 136 -2.95 9.04 6.26
CA VAL A 136 -2.67 10.01 5.20
C VAL A 136 -2.16 11.31 5.80
N ILE A 137 -1.02 11.79 5.31
CA ILE A 137 -0.39 13.05 5.68
C ILE A 137 -0.26 13.90 4.42
N ASN A 138 -0.79 15.13 4.46
CA ASN A 138 -0.68 16.09 3.38
C ASN A 138 0.49 17.03 3.63
N ILE A 139 1.35 17.21 2.63
CA ILE A 139 2.44 18.20 2.69
C ILE A 139 2.38 19.17 1.51
N ASP A 140 3.15 20.26 1.62
CA ASP A 140 3.36 21.24 0.54
C ASP A 140 2.09 22.01 0.14
N ASN A 141 1.31 21.49 -0.81
CA ASN A 141 0.02 22.07 -1.22
C ASN A 141 -1.12 21.54 -0.36
N ARG A 142 -1.92 22.44 0.21
CA ARG A 142 -3.07 22.08 1.05
C ARG A 142 -4.22 21.51 0.22
N LEU A 143 -4.76 20.37 0.64
CA LEU A 143 -6.03 19.84 0.14
C LEU A 143 -7.20 20.75 0.53
N ASP A 144 -8.22 20.86 -0.32
CA ASP A 144 -9.38 21.68 -0.02
C ASP A 144 -10.13 21.17 1.23
N PRO A 145 -10.22 21.97 2.30
CA PRO A 145 -10.77 21.51 3.58
C PRO A 145 -12.28 21.31 3.54
N GLU A 146 -13.02 22.12 2.77
CA GLU A 146 -14.47 22.00 2.65
C GLU A 146 -14.85 20.73 1.89
N TYR A 147 -14.17 20.45 0.78
CA TYR A 147 -14.42 19.26 -0.02
C TYR A 147 -13.99 18.00 0.71
N SER A 148 -12.86 18.05 1.43
CA SER A 148 -12.41 16.96 2.30
C SER A 148 -13.49 16.63 3.36
N THR A 149 -14.05 17.65 4.00
CA THR A 149 -15.13 17.50 4.99
C THR A 149 -16.41 16.95 4.34
N ARG A 150 -16.77 17.45 3.16
CA ARG A 150 -17.96 17.02 2.41
C ARG A 150 -17.91 15.55 2.02
N LEU A 151 -16.72 15.02 1.73
CA LEU A 151 -16.49 13.60 1.44
C LEU A 151 -16.19 12.75 2.68
N HIS A 152 -16.33 13.33 3.88
CA HIS A 152 -16.14 12.67 5.16
C HIS A 152 -14.75 12.05 5.35
N LEU A 153 -13.70 12.73 4.86
CA LEU A 153 -12.33 12.34 5.17
C LEU A 153 -12.10 12.51 6.68
N ARG A 154 -11.38 11.55 7.28
CA ARG A 154 -10.80 11.74 8.61
C ARG A 154 -9.83 12.94 8.52
N PRO A 155 -9.71 13.78 9.58
CA PRO A 155 -8.80 14.91 9.57
C PRO A 155 -7.39 14.49 9.13
N ILE A 156 -6.88 15.15 8.08
CA ILE A 156 -5.54 14.90 7.54
C ILE A 156 -4.58 15.94 8.13
N PRO A 157 -3.51 15.52 8.83
CA PRO A 157 -2.44 16.43 9.22
C PRO A 157 -1.85 17.11 7.99
N PHE A 158 -1.63 18.42 8.09
CA PHE A 158 -1.01 19.22 7.03
C PHE A 158 0.31 19.82 7.49
N ILE A 159 1.38 19.54 6.76
CA ILE A 159 2.73 20.04 7.05
C ILE A 159 3.23 20.84 5.84
N SER A 160 3.36 22.15 6.01
CA SER A 160 3.92 23.03 4.99
C SER A 160 4.53 24.27 5.64
N VAL A 161 5.18 25.10 4.84
CA VAL A 161 5.61 26.44 5.24
C VAL A 161 4.40 27.38 5.27
N ASP A 162 4.46 28.41 6.12
CA ASP A 162 3.50 29.49 6.07
C ASP A 162 3.83 30.40 4.87
N ASN A 163 3.12 30.18 3.76
CA ASN A 163 3.33 30.92 2.53
C ASN A 163 2.94 32.40 2.66
N GLU A 164 1.98 32.76 3.52
CA GLU A 164 1.61 34.15 3.74
C GLU A 164 2.75 34.86 4.46
N GLN A 165 3.24 34.29 5.56
CA GLN A 165 4.39 34.84 6.27
C GLN A 165 5.63 34.91 5.36
N GLY A 166 5.91 33.86 4.59
CA GLY A 166 7.07 33.79 3.69
C GLY A 166 7.00 34.77 2.52
N ALA A 167 5.81 35.22 2.11
CA ALA A 167 5.66 36.22 1.05
C ALA A 167 6.01 37.65 1.50
N TYR A 168 6.04 37.91 2.81
CA TYR A 168 6.23 39.25 3.38
C TYR A 168 7.58 39.44 4.11
N THR A 169 8.52 38.49 3.98
CA THR A 169 9.89 38.56 4.55
C THR A 169 10.94 38.58 3.46
#